data_AF-A0A3D5P3Z1-F1
#
_entry.id   AF-A0A3D5P3Z1-F1
#
_cell.length_a   1.000
_cell.length_b   1.000
_cell.length_c   1.000
_cell.angle_alpha   90.00
_cell.angle_beta   90.00
_cell.angle_gamma   90.00
#
_symmetry.space_group_name_H-M   'P 1'
#
loop_
_entity.id
_entity.type
_entity.pdbx_description
1 polymer ?
#
loop_
_entity_poly.entity_id
_entity_poly.type
_entity_poly.pdbx_seq_one_letter_code
_entity_poly.pdbx_strand_id
1 'polypeptide(L)'
;MSHHPVLQEGSTGQRVGFWLGLVVFLLLLAFPVDVSNPPASRLAAVAMLMAIWWVTSAIPLFATALLPLFLYPFLGILGGRETAPIYFNSTIVLYIGGFMIALTMQKWNLHKRIALSIIQAIGGGPARIVLGFMVAAGFLSMWISNTATAVMMIPIGLAIVLKIEDSFGVERSHAFTVALMLGIAYGCSVGGLSTLVGTPPNLSFVRIFEILFPEAPPIAFGQWLIMAFPISVLMMGLAWFCLTQVFYRTPADVTVDHDVIVEEKV
;
A
#
# COMPACT_ATOMS: atom_id res chain seq x y z
N MET A 1 22.78 -16.18 16.84
CA MET A 1 22.70 -17.15 15.72
C MET A 1 21.52 -18.08 15.99
N SER A 2 20.41 -17.87 15.28
CA SER A 2 19.34 -18.87 15.13
C SER A 2 18.64 -18.56 13.80
N HIS A 3 19.19 -19.12 12.73
CA HIS A 3 18.50 -19.17 11.44
C HIS A 3 17.28 -20.07 11.62
N HIS A 4 16.09 -19.48 11.72
CA HIS A 4 14.86 -20.18 11.38
C HIS A 4 14.65 -20.01 9.87
N PRO A 5 14.80 -21.06 9.04
CA PRO A 5 14.26 -21.03 7.71
C PRO A 5 12.77 -21.34 7.85
N VAL A 6 11.95 -20.33 8.09
CA VAL A 6 10.51 -20.48 7.85
C VAL A 6 10.32 -20.39 6.33
N LEU A 7 10.63 -21.48 5.63
CA LEU A 7 9.95 -21.75 4.37
C LEU A 7 8.52 -22.09 4.77
N GLN A 8 7.66 -21.06 4.84
CA GLN A 8 6.22 -21.23 4.99
C GLN A 8 5.79 -22.17 3.85
N GLU A 9 5.44 -23.41 4.19
CA GLU A 9 4.78 -24.29 3.25
C GLU A 9 3.57 -23.56 2.67
N GLY A 10 3.54 -23.41 1.34
CA GLY A 10 2.52 -22.61 0.68
C GLY A 10 1.12 -23.08 1.09
N SER A 11 0.25 -22.12 1.44
CA SER A 11 -1.10 -22.39 1.96
C SER A 11 -1.87 -23.29 1.00
N THR A 12 -2.85 -24.06 1.49
CA THR A 12 -3.69 -24.90 0.63
C THR A 12 -4.29 -24.12 -0.54
N GLY A 13 -4.63 -22.84 -0.33
CA GLY A 13 -5.11 -21.94 -1.38
C GLY A 13 -4.05 -21.64 -2.46
N GLN A 14 -2.78 -21.47 -2.09
CA GLN A 14 -1.70 -21.25 -3.07
C GLN A 14 -1.46 -22.50 -3.92
N ARG A 15 -1.46 -23.69 -3.30
CA ARG A 15 -1.28 -24.96 -4.02
C ARG A 15 -2.43 -25.23 -4.98
N VAL A 16 -3.67 -25.07 -4.51
CA VAL A 16 -4.88 -25.21 -5.35
C VAL A 16 -4.87 -24.17 -6.47
N GLY A 17 -4.56 -22.91 -6.16
CA GLY A 17 -4.49 -21.84 -7.14
C GLY A 17 -3.45 -22.07 -8.23
N PHE A 18 -2.29 -22.63 -7.87
CA PHE A 18 -1.25 -22.98 -8.82
C PHE A 18 -1.77 -23.96 -9.89
N TRP A 19 -2.28 -25.11 -9.45
CA TRP A 19 -2.81 -26.16 -10.33
C TRP A 19 -4.06 -25.71 -11.07
N LEU A 20 -4.98 -25.01 -10.40
CA LEU A 20 -6.18 -24.47 -11.02
C LEU A 20 -5.83 -23.51 -12.17
N GLY A 21 -4.86 -22.62 -11.96
CA GLY A 21 -4.39 -21.71 -12.99
C GLY A 21 -3.87 -22.45 -14.23
N LEU A 22 -3.04 -23.48 -14.03
CA LEU A 22 -2.51 -24.31 -15.12
C LEU A 22 -3.62 -25.08 -15.86
N VAL A 23 -4.57 -25.66 -15.13
CA VAL A 23 -5.70 -26.38 -15.73
C VAL A 23 -6.55 -25.42 -16.57
N VAL A 24 -6.93 -24.26 -16.02
CA VAL A 24 -7.71 -23.26 -16.77
C VAL A 24 -6.95 -22.74 -17.99
N PHE A 25 -5.64 -22.50 -17.86
CA PHE A 25 -4.79 -22.09 -18.97
C PHE A 25 -4.79 -23.12 -20.10
N LEU A 26 -4.54 -24.40 -19.78
CA LEU A 26 -4.51 -25.48 -20.77
C LEU A 26 -5.89 -25.70 -21.41
N LEU A 27 -6.96 -25.60 -20.63
CA LEU A 27 -8.33 -25.69 -21.15
C LEU A 27 -8.64 -24.57 -22.14
N LEU A 28 -8.26 -23.32 -21.84
CA LEU A 28 -8.49 -22.18 -22.74
C LEU A 28 -7.59 -22.21 -23.99
N LEU A 29 -6.43 -22.88 -23.92
CA LEU A 29 -5.63 -23.17 -25.11
C LEU A 29 -6.25 -24.26 -25.99
N ALA A 30 -6.89 -25.27 -25.38
CA ALA A 30 -7.56 -26.35 -26.10
C ALA A 30 -8.92 -25.92 -26.70
N PHE A 31 -9.65 -25.07 -25.99
CA PHE A 31 -10.96 -24.55 -26.37
C PHE A 31 -10.89 -23.02 -26.55
N PRO A 32 -10.52 -22.54 -27.75
CA PRO A 32 -10.35 -21.11 -28.00
C PRO A 32 -11.68 -20.35 -27.85
N VAL A 33 -11.63 -19.21 -27.19
CA VAL A 33 -12.78 -18.32 -26.94
C VAL A 33 -13.30 -17.70 -28.22
N ASP A 34 -12.38 -17.30 -29.10
CA ASP A 34 -12.65 -16.77 -30.42
C ASP A 34 -11.81 -17.52 -31.46
N VAL A 35 -12.47 -18.37 -32.23
CA VAL A 35 -11.85 -19.18 -33.29
C VAL A 35 -11.35 -18.29 -34.44
N SER A 36 -11.96 -17.12 -34.63
CA SER A 36 -11.58 -16.18 -35.69
C SER A 36 -10.31 -15.39 -35.35
N ASN A 37 -9.98 -15.27 -34.05
CA ASN A 37 -8.81 -14.55 -33.57
C ASN A 37 -7.98 -15.42 -32.59
N PRO A 38 -7.12 -16.32 -33.12
CA PRO A 38 -6.29 -17.19 -32.28
C PRO A 38 -5.36 -16.44 -31.31
N PRO A 39 -4.69 -15.32 -31.67
CA PRO A 39 -3.90 -14.53 -30.73
C PRO A 39 -4.72 -14.02 -29.53
N ALA A 40 -5.95 -13.53 -29.76
CA ALA A 40 -6.81 -13.06 -28.68
C ALA A 40 -7.23 -14.17 -27.72
N SER A 41 -7.53 -15.37 -28.24
CA SER A 41 -7.83 -16.55 -27.42
C SER A 41 -6.65 -16.97 -26.55
N ARG A 42 -5.43 -16.96 -27.10
CA ARG A 42 -4.20 -17.28 -26.34
C ARG A 42 -3.89 -16.22 -25.28
N LEU A 43 -4.12 -14.95 -25.60
CA LEU A 43 -4.02 -13.84 -24.64
C LEU A 43 -4.99 -14.04 -23.47
N ALA A 44 -6.25 -14.41 -23.75
CA ALA A 44 -7.24 -14.69 -22.70
C ALA A 44 -6.80 -15.84 -21.78
N ALA A 45 -6.20 -16.90 -22.33
CA ALA A 45 -5.64 -17.99 -21.55
C ALA A 45 -4.54 -17.49 -20.59
N VAL A 46 -3.58 -16.71 -21.10
CA VAL A 46 -2.51 -16.12 -20.27
C VAL A 46 -3.07 -15.17 -19.21
N ALA A 47 -4.04 -14.33 -19.57
CA ALA A 47 -4.68 -13.41 -18.63
C ALA A 47 -5.40 -14.14 -17.49
N MET A 48 -6.12 -15.22 -17.79
CA MET A 48 -6.80 -16.04 -16.77
C MET A 48 -5.82 -16.78 -15.86
N LEU A 49 -4.73 -17.32 -16.42
CA LEU A 49 -3.63 -17.88 -15.64
C LEU A 49 -3.11 -16.87 -14.61
N MET A 50 -2.78 -15.66 -15.10
CA MET A 50 -2.25 -14.59 -14.27
C MET A 50 -3.25 -14.13 -13.22
N ALA A 51 -4.53 -13.97 -13.58
CA ALA A 51 -5.59 -13.58 -12.65
C ALA A 51 -5.74 -14.57 -11.50
N ILE A 52 -5.79 -15.88 -11.81
CA ILE A 52 -5.88 -16.93 -10.79
C ILE A 52 -4.65 -16.91 -9.89
N TRP A 53 -3.44 -16.85 -10.47
CA TRP A 53 -2.20 -16.85 -9.69
C TRP A 53 -2.01 -15.60 -8.84
N TRP A 54 -2.47 -14.42 -9.30
CA TRP A 54 -2.46 -13.20 -8.49
C TRP A 54 -3.46 -13.26 -7.34
N VAL A 55 -4.71 -13.66 -7.60
CA VAL A 55 -5.76 -13.74 -6.56
C VAL A 55 -5.39 -14.77 -5.49
N THR A 56 -4.86 -15.93 -5.90
CA THR A 56 -4.48 -17.00 -4.98
C THR A 56 -3.07 -16.83 -4.40
N SER A 57 -2.29 -15.86 -4.90
CA SER A 57 -0.87 -15.69 -4.58
C SER A 57 -0.07 -16.99 -4.74
N ALA A 58 -0.38 -17.77 -5.79
CA ALA A 58 0.18 -19.09 -6.05
C ALA A 58 1.71 -19.08 -6.19
N ILE A 59 2.23 -18.04 -6.83
CA ILE A 59 3.66 -17.69 -6.90
C ILE A 59 3.81 -16.19 -6.64
N PRO A 60 5.04 -15.67 -6.39
CA PRO A 60 5.25 -14.24 -6.16
C PRO A 60 4.67 -13.35 -7.27
N LEU A 61 4.03 -12.23 -6.93
CA LEU A 61 3.32 -11.37 -7.89
C LEU A 61 4.20 -10.93 -9.07
N PHE A 62 5.48 -10.65 -8.82
CA PHE A 62 6.44 -10.26 -9.86
C PHE A 62 6.76 -11.42 -10.81
N ALA A 63 6.78 -12.67 -10.33
CA ALA A 63 7.03 -13.84 -11.17
C ALA A 63 5.85 -14.08 -12.11
N THR A 64 4.61 -13.97 -11.61
CA THR A 64 3.40 -13.99 -12.45
C THR A 64 3.42 -12.85 -13.48
N ALA A 65 3.84 -11.64 -13.08
CA ALA A 65 3.92 -10.48 -13.97
C ALA A 65 4.95 -10.66 -15.10
N LEU A 66 5.95 -11.54 -14.96
CA LEU A 66 6.94 -11.85 -15.99
C LEU A 66 6.47 -12.91 -17.00
N LEU A 67 5.36 -13.61 -16.76
CA LEU A 67 4.86 -14.65 -17.67
C LEU A 67 4.64 -14.15 -19.10
N PRO A 68 4.03 -12.97 -19.35
CA PRO A 68 3.86 -12.46 -20.71
C PRO A 68 5.18 -12.37 -21.50
N LEU A 69 6.29 -12.02 -20.85
CA LEU A 69 7.60 -11.90 -21.50
C LEU A 69 8.03 -13.19 -22.20
N PHE A 70 7.63 -14.34 -21.67
CA PHE A 70 7.91 -15.66 -22.24
C PHE A 70 6.72 -16.19 -23.04
N LEU A 71 5.52 -16.19 -22.45
CA LEU A 71 4.35 -16.81 -23.04
C LEU A 71 3.87 -16.09 -24.30
N TYR A 72 4.00 -14.76 -24.40
CA TYR A 72 3.53 -14.05 -25.60
C TYR A 72 4.32 -14.44 -26.85
N PRO A 73 5.67 -14.46 -26.85
CA PRO A 73 6.44 -14.97 -27.97
C PRO A 73 6.17 -16.45 -28.28
N PHE A 74 6.12 -17.31 -27.25
CA PHE A 74 5.92 -18.76 -27.46
C PHE A 74 4.54 -19.10 -28.02
N LEU A 75 3.51 -18.36 -27.63
CA LEU A 75 2.15 -18.54 -28.11
C LEU A 75 1.84 -17.72 -29.37
N GLY A 76 2.81 -16.96 -29.91
CA GLY A 76 2.61 -16.11 -31.07
C GLY A 76 1.56 -15.03 -30.86
N ILE A 77 1.47 -14.46 -29.65
CA ILE A 77 0.56 -13.35 -29.30
C ILE A 77 1.22 -12.02 -29.70
N LEU A 78 2.44 -11.78 -29.19
CA LEU A 78 3.26 -10.61 -29.49
C LEU A 78 4.73 -11.04 -29.55
N GLY A 79 5.50 -10.38 -30.43
CA GLY A 79 6.94 -10.62 -30.53
C GLY A 79 7.69 -10.20 -29.27
N GLY A 80 8.84 -10.83 -28.99
CA GLY A 80 9.67 -10.47 -27.84
C GLY A 80 10.20 -9.03 -27.90
N ARG A 81 10.49 -8.53 -29.11
CA ARG A 81 10.92 -7.14 -29.36
C ARG A 81 9.83 -6.11 -29.06
N GLU A 82 8.56 -6.52 -29.12
CA GLU A 82 7.41 -5.68 -28.81
C GLU A 82 7.01 -5.81 -27.34
N THR A 83 7.16 -7.00 -26.76
CA THR A 83 6.77 -7.28 -25.37
C THR A 83 7.75 -6.72 -24.36
N ALA A 84 9.07 -6.87 -24.60
CA ALA A 84 10.09 -6.48 -23.63
C ALA A 84 10.10 -4.97 -23.28
N PRO A 85 9.94 -4.02 -24.23
CA PRO A 85 9.92 -2.59 -23.91
C PRO A 85 8.77 -2.17 -22.97
N ILE A 86 7.68 -2.95 -22.89
CA ILE A 86 6.53 -2.63 -22.03
C ILE A 86 6.93 -2.65 -20.54
N TYR A 87 7.90 -3.48 -20.17
CA TYR A 87 8.37 -3.67 -18.79
C TYR A 87 9.27 -2.55 -18.28
N PHE A 88 9.68 -1.60 -19.13
CA PHE A 88 10.51 -0.48 -18.70
C PHE A 88 10.01 0.83 -19.32
N ASN A 89 9.46 1.70 -18.48
CA ASN A 89 8.84 2.95 -18.89
C ASN A 89 9.12 4.07 -17.87
N SER A 90 8.78 5.30 -18.23
CA SER A 90 8.95 6.49 -17.39
C SER A 90 8.26 6.37 -16.03
N THR A 91 7.09 5.72 -15.96
CA THR A 91 6.36 5.47 -14.72
C THR A 91 7.15 4.58 -13.75
N ILE A 92 7.80 3.54 -14.25
CA ILE A 92 8.67 2.65 -13.45
C ILE A 92 9.91 3.41 -12.97
N VAL A 93 10.51 4.25 -13.82
CA VAL A 93 11.66 5.10 -13.43
C VAL A 93 11.26 6.08 -12.32
N LEU A 94 10.07 6.69 -12.41
CA LEU A 94 9.51 7.53 -11.34
C LEU A 94 9.36 6.74 -10.03
N TYR A 95 8.91 5.48 -10.10
CA TYR A 95 8.76 4.62 -8.93
C TYR A 95 10.10 4.31 -8.26
N ILE A 96 11.14 4.01 -9.05
CA ILE A 96 12.51 3.80 -8.56
C ILE A 96 13.03 5.06 -7.87
N GLY A 97 12.88 6.24 -8.50
CA GLY A 97 13.29 7.51 -7.89
C GLY A 97 12.57 7.80 -6.57
N GLY A 98 11.27 7.53 -6.51
CA GLY A 98 10.47 7.62 -5.30
C GLY A 98 10.99 6.74 -4.16
N PHE A 99 11.27 5.47 -4.45
CA PHE A 99 11.86 4.56 -3.47
C PHE A 99 13.25 5.00 -2.99
N MET A 100 14.09 5.54 -3.87
CA MET A 100 15.40 6.06 -3.47
C MET A 100 15.27 7.21 -2.47
N ILE A 101 14.32 8.12 -2.68
CA ILE A 101 14.03 9.21 -1.73
C ILE A 101 13.53 8.64 -0.40
N ALA A 102 12.58 7.70 -0.44
CA ALA A 102 12.02 7.06 0.74
C ALA A 102 13.10 6.34 1.58
N LEU A 103 13.94 5.53 0.94
CA LEU A 103 15.05 4.81 1.58
C LEU A 103 16.09 5.77 2.17
N THR A 104 16.37 6.88 1.49
CA THR A 104 17.28 7.90 2.00
C THR A 104 16.68 8.57 3.24
N MET A 105 15.41 8.95 3.21
CA MET A 105 14.70 9.52 4.36
C MET A 105 14.65 8.54 5.56
N GLN A 106 14.55 7.24 5.29
CA GLN A 106 14.68 6.18 6.29
C GLN A 106 16.08 6.12 6.89
N LYS A 107 17.12 6.05 6.04
CA LYS A 107 18.52 5.98 6.46
C LYS A 107 18.93 7.11 7.41
N TRP A 108 18.39 8.31 7.21
CA TRP A 108 18.70 9.48 8.04
C TRP A 108 17.76 9.69 9.23
N ASN A 109 16.85 8.74 9.50
CA ASN A 109 15.80 8.86 10.52
C ASN A 109 14.94 10.14 10.39
N LEU A 110 14.89 10.73 9.19
CA LEU A 110 14.17 11.98 8.94
C LEU A 110 12.66 11.77 9.10
N HIS A 111 12.15 10.62 8.65
CA HIS A 111 10.77 10.20 8.83
C HIS A 111 10.33 10.21 10.32
N LYS A 112 11.16 9.66 11.24
CA LYS A 112 10.88 9.66 12.69
C LYS A 112 10.78 11.09 13.24
N ARG A 113 11.74 11.95 12.89
CA ARG A 113 11.74 13.37 13.30
C ARG A 113 10.49 14.13 12.83
N ILE A 114 10.07 13.89 11.59
CA ILE A 114 8.86 14.48 11.02
C ILE A 114 7.63 13.97 11.76
N ALA A 115 7.49 12.65 11.94
CA ALA A 115 6.34 12.05 12.63
C ALA A 115 6.17 12.61 14.04
N LEU A 116 7.23 12.56 14.86
CA LEU A 116 7.19 13.06 16.23
C LEU A 116 6.89 14.57 16.28
N SER A 117 7.39 15.35 15.32
CA SER A 117 7.10 16.78 15.26
C SER A 117 5.64 17.06 14.90
N ILE A 118 5.03 16.29 14.00
CA ILE A 118 3.60 16.40 13.66
C ILE A 118 2.73 16.03 14.87
N ILE A 119 3.05 14.91 15.53
CA ILE A 119 2.29 14.44 16.70
C ILE A 119 2.35 15.47 17.82
N GLN A 120 3.54 16.02 18.11
CA GLN A 120 3.71 17.08 19.12
C GLN A 120 2.95 18.36 18.77
N ALA A 121 2.96 18.77 17.49
CA ALA A 121 2.30 19.99 17.04
C ALA A 121 0.77 19.90 17.13
N ILE A 122 0.19 18.73 16.89
CA ILE A 122 -1.26 18.52 16.98
C ILE A 122 -1.70 18.40 18.44
N GLY A 123 -1.04 17.54 19.23
CA GLY A 123 -1.11 17.53 20.68
C GLY A 123 -2.50 17.43 21.35
N GLY A 124 -2.51 17.42 22.69
CA GLY A 124 -3.74 17.53 23.49
C GLY A 124 -4.51 16.23 23.70
N GLY A 125 -5.86 16.32 23.72
CA GLY A 125 -6.72 15.20 24.13
C GLY A 125 -6.67 13.96 23.20
N PRO A 126 -7.24 12.82 23.63
CA PRO A 126 -7.06 11.51 22.98
C PRO A 126 -7.42 11.49 21.50
N ALA A 127 -8.56 12.09 21.14
CA ALA A 127 -8.98 12.16 19.75
C ALA A 127 -7.97 12.94 18.89
N ARG A 128 -7.34 13.99 19.42
CA ARG A 128 -6.32 14.76 18.69
C ARG A 128 -5.01 14.01 18.57
N ILE A 129 -4.66 13.18 19.55
CA ILE A 129 -3.50 12.28 19.44
C ILE A 129 -3.72 11.29 18.31
N VAL A 130 -4.90 10.66 18.25
CA VAL A 130 -5.27 9.78 17.12
C VAL A 130 -5.14 10.53 15.79
N LEU A 131 -5.65 11.77 15.70
CA LEU A 131 -5.48 12.61 14.51
C LEU A 131 -4.01 12.88 14.19
N GLY A 132 -3.19 13.18 15.20
CA GLY A 132 -1.75 13.43 15.06
C GLY A 132 -1.02 12.24 14.44
N PHE A 133 -1.32 11.04 14.93
CA PHE A 133 -0.79 9.80 14.38
C PHE A 133 -1.32 9.52 12.97
N MET A 134 -2.62 9.76 12.71
CA MET A 134 -3.22 9.60 11.38
C MET A 134 -2.58 10.54 10.35
N VAL A 135 -2.38 11.81 10.70
CA VAL A 135 -1.75 12.81 9.83
C VAL A 135 -0.27 12.51 9.63
N ALA A 136 0.46 12.14 10.68
CA ALA A 136 1.86 11.74 10.56
C ALA A 136 2.03 10.50 9.68
N ALA A 137 1.23 9.46 9.92
CA ALA A 137 1.20 8.24 9.13
C ALA A 137 0.83 8.54 7.67
N GLY A 138 -0.21 9.34 7.45
CA GLY A 138 -0.64 9.71 6.11
C GLY A 138 0.42 10.50 5.34
N PHE A 139 1.01 11.51 5.97
CA PHE A 139 2.07 12.31 5.37
C PHE A 139 3.30 11.47 5.00
N LEU A 140 3.77 10.60 5.91
CA LEU A 140 4.89 9.70 5.60
C LEU A 140 4.55 8.74 4.46
N SER A 141 3.31 8.24 4.43
CA SER A 141 2.83 7.34 3.37
C SER A 141 2.65 8.00 2.01
N MET A 142 2.68 9.33 1.92
CA MET A 142 2.74 10.03 0.62
C MET A 142 4.08 9.80 -0.09
N TRP A 143 5.14 9.48 0.65
CA TRP A 143 6.51 9.42 0.12
C TRP A 143 7.11 8.03 0.24
N ILE A 144 6.68 7.27 1.24
CA ILE A 144 7.09 5.91 1.55
C ILE A 144 5.92 4.97 1.22
N SER A 145 6.16 3.66 1.13
CA SER A 145 5.07 2.68 1.02
C SER A 145 4.22 2.61 2.29
N ASN A 146 2.91 2.42 2.13
CA ASN A 146 1.94 2.21 3.21
C ASN A 146 2.41 1.18 4.26
N THR A 147 2.88 0.02 3.80
CA THR A 147 3.33 -1.06 4.69
C THR A 147 4.54 -0.66 5.53
N ALA A 148 5.56 -0.06 4.91
CA ALA A 148 6.74 0.40 5.64
C ALA A 148 6.37 1.51 6.64
N THR A 149 5.52 2.45 6.25
CA THR A 149 5.04 3.51 7.14
C THR A 149 4.32 2.93 8.35
N ALA A 150 3.41 1.97 8.16
CA ALA A 150 2.71 1.32 9.27
C ALA A 150 3.69 0.62 10.22
N VAL A 151 4.64 -0.17 9.69
CA VAL A 151 5.65 -0.86 10.50
C VAL A 151 6.50 0.12 11.33
N MET A 152 6.78 1.31 10.81
CA MET A 152 7.52 2.35 11.56
C MET A 152 6.66 3.06 12.61
N MET A 153 5.38 3.28 12.32
CA MET A 153 4.47 3.99 13.21
C MET A 153 3.94 3.10 14.36
N ILE A 154 3.85 1.79 14.15
CA ILE A 154 3.35 0.84 15.17
C ILE A 154 4.16 0.92 16.49
N PRO A 155 5.50 0.85 16.50
CA PRO A 155 6.26 0.96 17.75
C PRO A 155 6.02 2.29 18.49
N ILE A 156 5.98 3.41 17.76
CA ILE A 156 5.73 4.75 18.31
C ILE A 156 4.31 4.81 18.91
N GLY A 157 3.31 4.30 18.19
CA GLY A 157 1.94 4.24 18.66
C GLY A 157 1.78 3.34 19.89
N LEU A 158 2.49 2.21 19.92
CA LEU A 158 2.47 1.27 21.03
C LEU A 158 3.11 1.86 22.29
N ALA A 159 4.18 2.64 22.17
CA ALA A 159 4.77 3.35 23.30
C ALA A 159 3.75 4.28 24.00
N ILE A 160 2.93 4.99 23.22
CA ILE A 160 1.85 5.84 23.75
C ILE A 160 0.73 5.01 24.39
N VAL A 161 0.33 3.91 23.74
CA VAL A 161 -0.68 2.99 24.30
C VAL A 161 -0.26 2.47 25.67
N LEU A 162 0.96 1.93 25.78
CA LEU A 162 1.47 1.35 27.02
C LEU A 162 1.49 2.40 28.15
N LYS A 163 1.90 3.63 27.84
CA LYS A 163 1.92 4.72 28.82
C LYS A 163 0.54 5.08 29.36
N ILE A 164 -0.47 5.07 28.49
CA ILE A 164 -1.86 5.36 28.86
C ILE A 164 -2.44 4.19 29.67
N GLU A 165 -2.19 2.96 29.24
CA GLU A 165 -2.62 1.75 29.97
C GLU A 165 -2.04 1.70 31.38
N ASP A 166 -0.77 2.09 31.57
CA ASP A 166 -0.13 2.19 32.89
C ASP A 166 -0.80 3.27 33.78
N SER A 167 -1.30 4.35 33.18
CA SER A 167 -1.83 5.51 33.91
C SER A 167 -3.32 5.39 34.22
N PHE A 168 -4.10 4.78 33.32
CA PHE A 168 -5.58 4.73 33.40
C PHE A 168 -6.15 3.29 33.44
N GLY A 169 -5.31 2.28 33.25
CA GLY A 169 -5.70 0.87 33.18
C GLY A 169 -6.12 0.42 31.76
N VAL A 170 -5.95 -0.87 31.48
CA VAL A 170 -6.20 -1.47 30.15
C VAL A 170 -7.66 -1.31 29.71
N GLU A 171 -8.63 -1.58 30.59
CA GLU A 171 -10.05 -1.53 30.23
C GLU A 171 -10.51 -0.13 29.80
N ARG A 172 -10.07 0.91 30.52
CA ARG A 172 -10.43 2.30 30.21
C ARG A 172 -9.74 2.81 28.95
N SER A 173 -8.57 2.26 28.63
CA SER A 173 -7.73 2.69 27.51
C SER A 173 -8.05 1.95 26.21
N HIS A 174 -8.79 0.84 26.27
CA HIS A 174 -9.03 -0.05 25.13
C HIS A 174 -9.59 0.67 23.89
N ALA A 175 -10.59 1.55 24.07
CA ALA A 175 -11.17 2.30 22.96
C ALA A 175 -10.13 3.22 22.28
N PHE A 176 -9.26 3.86 23.06
CA PHE A 176 -8.16 4.65 22.53
C PHE A 176 -7.13 3.78 21.80
N THR A 177 -6.72 2.65 22.38
CA THR A 177 -5.75 1.72 21.77
C THR A 177 -6.22 1.26 20.39
N VAL A 178 -7.47 0.82 20.29
CA VAL A 178 -8.06 0.38 19.01
C VAL A 178 -8.17 1.54 18.02
N ALA A 179 -8.65 2.71 18.47
CA ALA A 179 -8.77 3.90 17.61
C ALA A 179 -7.41 4.36 17.08
N LEU A 180 -6.36 4.32 17.90
CA LEU A 180 -5.02 4.73 17.51
C LEU A 180 -4.42 3.76 16.47
N MET A 181 -4.49 2.45 16.74
CA MET A 181 -3.92 1.44 15.84
C MET A 181 -4.64 1.41 14.49
N LEU A 182 -5.98 1.47 14.50
CA LEU A 182 -6.77 1.60 13.27
C LEU A 182 -6.53 2.95 12.59
N GLY A 183 -6.37 4.02 13.37
CA GLY A 183 -6.04 5.34 12.87
C GLY A 183 -4.73 5.32 12.08
N ILE A 184 -3.67 4.72 12.62
CA ILE A 184 -2.39 4.56 11.90
C ILE A 184 -2.60 3.79 10.59
N ALA A 185 -3.32 2.66 10.62
CA ALA A 185 -3.55 1.83 9.44
C ALA A 185 -4.33 2.57 8.32
N TYR A 186 -5.42 3.26 8.68
CA TYR A 186 -6.19 4.06 7.73
C TYR A 186 -5.43 5.31 7.30
N GLY A 187 -4.69 5.94 8.21
CA GLY A 187 -3.83 7.09 7.91
C GLY A 187 -2.82 6.75 6.82
N CYS A 188 -2.09 5.64 6.94
CA CYS A 188 -1.19 5.16 5.90
C CYS A 188 -1.91 4.94 4.56
N SER A 189 -3.06 4.26 4.59
CA SER A 189 -3.81 3.91 3.37
C SER A 189 -4.34 5.14 2.63
N VAL A 190 -4.94 6.08 3.36
CA VAL A 190 -5.48 7.34 2.82
C VAL A 190 -4.36 8.26 2.35
N GLY A 191 -3.29 8.40 3.15
CA GLY A 191 -2.13 9.22 2.80
C GLY A 191 -1.46 8.79 1.50
N GLY A 192 -1.31 7.49 1.26
CA GLY A 192 -0.71 6.94 0.04
C GLY A 192 -1.49 7.27 -1.24
N LEU A 193 -2.78 7.63 -1.15
CA LEU A 193 -3.58 8.08 -2.30
C LEU A 193 -3.13 9.45 -2.83
N SER A 194 -2.58 10.29 -1.95
CA SER A 194 -2.38 11.72 -2.20
C SER A 194 -1.34 12.04 -3.28
N THR A 195 -0.35 11.17 -3.48
CA THR A 195 0.74 11.35 -4.45
C THR A 195 0.83 10.14 -5.37
N LEU A 196 1.43 10.32 -6.54
CA LEU A 196 1.69 9.20 -7.45
C LEU A 196 2.61 8.13 -6.85
N VAL A 197 3.57 8.52 -6.00
CA VAL A 197 4.59 7.61 -5.47
C VAL A 197 4.11 6.79 -4.27
N GLY A 198 3.05 7.24 -3.57
CA GLY A 198 2.61 6.63 -2.31
C GLY A 198 2.18 5.16 -2.45
N THR A 199 1.47 4.80 -3.52
CA THR A 199 0.99 3.42 -3.72
C THR A 199 1.03 2.98 -5.20
N PRO A 200 1.43 1.72 -5.51
CA PRO A 200 1.51 1.22 -6.89
C PRO A 200 0.26 1.38 -7.76
N PRO A 201 -0.98 1.26 -7.23
CA PRO A 201 -2.20 1.50 -8.00
C PRO A 201 -2.27 2.89 -8.65
N ASN A 202 -1.74 3.94 -8.02
CA ASN A 202 -1.76 5.29 -8.58
C ASN A 202 -0.93 5.37 -9.87
N LEU A 203 0.27 4.79 -9.85
CA LEU A 203 1.12 4.70 -11.04
C LEU A 203 0.56 3.74 -12.08
N SER A 204 -0.06 2.64 -11.65
CA SER A 204 -0.73 1.71 -12.56
C SER A 204 -1.87 2.42 -13.30
N PHE A 205 -2.64 3.26 -12.61
CA PHE A 205 -3.66 4.10 -13.22
C PHE A 205 -3.07 5.04 -14.27
N VAL A 206 -2.02 5.81 -13.93
CA VAL A 206 -1.37 6.72 -14.89
C VAL A 206 -0.91 5.95 -16.13
N ARG A 207 -0.28 4.79 -15.93
CA ARG A 207 0.20 3.98 -17.05
C ARG A 207 -0.93 3.43 -17.92
N ILE A 208 -2.01 2.93 -17.31
CA ILE A 208 -3.18 2.42 -18.03
C ILE A 208 -3.88 3.56 -18.78
N PHE A 209 -3.99 4.74 -18.16
CA PHE A 209 -4.56 5.93 -18.79
C PHE A 209 -3.78 6.34 -20.04
N GLU A 210 -2.44 6.38 -19.97
CA GLU A 210 -1.58 6.64 -21.13
C GLU A 210 -1.75 5.61 -22.25
N ILE A 211 -1.96 4.34 -21.91
CA ILE A 211 -2.17 3.26 -22.90
C ILE A 211 -3.53 3.39 -23.58
N LEU A 212 -4.58 3.69 -22.81
CA LEU A 212 -5.97 3.74 -23.32
C LEU A 212 -6.28 5.06 -24.04
N PHE A 213 -5.64 6.16 -23.65
CA PHE A 213 -5.88 7.50 -24.19
C PHE A 213 -4.58 8.15 -24.65
N PRO A 214 -3.94 7.66 -25.73
CA PRO A 214 -2.61 8.13 -26.16
C PRO A 214 -2.60 9.60 -26.61
N GLU A 215 -3.73 10.12 -27.07
CA GLU A 215 -3.90 11.52 -27.49
C GLU A 215 -4.21 12.47 -26.32
N ALA A 216 -4.51 11.94 -25.14
CA ALA A 216 -4.80 12.74 -23.96
C ALA A 216 -3.51 13.29 -23.33
N PRO A 217 -3.55 14.47 -22.69
CA PRO A 217 -2.40 14.99 -21.98
C PRO A 217 -1.99 14.04 -20.84
N PRO A 218 -0.67 13.78 -20.66
CA PRO A 218 -0.19 12.91 -19.60
C PRO A 218 -0.49 13.50 -18.23
N ILE A 219 -0.76 12.64 -17.25
CA ILE A 219 -1.06 13.06 -15.89
C ILE A 219 0.26 13.35 -15.16
N ALA A 220 0.56 14.63 -14.99
CA ALA A 220 1.75 15.06 -14.27
C ALA A 220 1.60 14.85 -12.75
N PHE A 221 2.73 14.65 -12.04
CA PHE A 221 2.75 14.50 -10.59
C PHE A 221 2.01 15.63 -9.85
N GLY A 222 2.22 16.89 -10.27
CA GLY A 222 1.56 18.05 -9.67
C GLY A 222 0.05 18.07 -9.89
N GLN A 223 -0.42 17.63 -11.06
CA GLN A 223 -1.85 17.54 -11.36
C GLN A 223 -2.53 16.48 -10.48
N TRP A 224 -1.89 15.32 -10.32
CA TRP A 224 -2.37 14.29 -9.39
C TRP A 224 -2.44 14.83 -7.97
N LEU A 225 -1.40 15.50 -7.49
CA LEU A 225 -1.37 16.04 -6.13
C LEU A 225 -2.50 17.03 -5.89
N ILE A 226 -2.72 17.99 -6.80
CA ILE A 226 -3.80 18.98 -6.70
C ILE A 226 -5.18 18.32 -6.65
N MET A 227 -5.37 17.21 -7.37
CA MET A 227 -6.62 16.46 -7.39
C MET A 227 -6.79 15.55 -6.17
N ALA A 228 -5.81 14.71 -5.87
CA ALA A 228 -5.91 13.62 -4.91
C ALA A 228 -5.66 14.05 -3.46
N PHE A 229 -4.82 15.07 -3.23
CA PHE A 229 -4.52 15.53 -1.88
C PHE A 229 -5.76 16.08 -1.15
N PRO A 230 -6.61 16.95 -1.75
CA PRO A 230 -7.84 17.40 -1.10
C PRO A 230 -8.79 16.25 -0.76
N ILE A 231 -8.90 15.25 -1.64
CA ILE A 231 -9.73 14.06 -1.43
C ILE A 231 -9.20 13.27 -0.22
N SER A 232 -7.88 13.05 -0.17
CA SER A 232 -7.21 12.37 0.95
C SER A 232 -7.42 13.10 2.28
N VAL A 233 -7.31 14.43 2.31
CA VAL A 233 -7.58 15.22 3.52
C VAL A 233 -9.03 15.05 4.00
N LEU A 234 -10.00 15.09 3.08
CA LEU A 234 -11.39 14.85 3.41
C LEU A 234 -11.62 13.44 3.96
N MET A 235 -11.08 12.42 3.29
CA MET A 235 -11.15 11.03 3.73
C MET A 235 -10.49 10.83 5.10
N MET A 236 -9.37 11.50 5.36
CA MET A 236 -8.67 11.47 6.65
C MET A 236 -9.55 12.03 7.77
N GLY A 237 -10.17 13.19 7.54
CA GLY A 237 -11.09 13.81 8.50
C GLY A 237 -12.31 12.95 8.79
N LEU A 238 -12.90 12.34 7.75
CA LEU A 238 -14.03 11.42 7.90
C LEU A 238 -13.64 10.15 8.67
N ALA A 239 -12.51 9.53 8.32
CA ALA A 239 -12.02 8.35 9.03
C ALA A 239 -11.74 8.65 10.50
N TRP A 240 -11.10 9.80 10.79
CA TRP A 240 -10.81 10.24 12.14
C TRP A 240 -12.10 10.46 12.95
N PHE A 241 -13.07 11.14 12.36
CA PHE A 241 -14.37 11.39 12.98
C PHE A 241 -15.10 10.08 13.29
N CYS A 242 -15.20 9.18 12.31
CA CYS A 242 -15.83 7.87 12.50
C CYS A 242 -15.15 7.05 13.61
N LEU A 243 -13.81 6.99 13.61
CA LEU A 243 -13.08 6.26 14.63
C LEU A 243 -13.29 6.85 16.03
N THR A 244 -13.10 8.16 16.20
CA THR A 244 -13.02 8.78 17.53
C THR A 244 -14.37 9.23 18.11
N GLN A 245 -15.37 9.52 17.27
CA GLN A 245 -16.66 10.07 17.72
C GLN A 245 -17.82 9.06 17.60
N VAL A 246 -17.74 8.14 16.64
CA VAL A 246 -18.83 7.19 16.36
C VAL A 246 -18.55 5.81 16.97
N PHE A 247 -17.45 5.17 16.59
CA PHE A 247 -17.17 3.77 16.96
C PHE A 247 -16.45 3.64 18.29
N TYR A 248 -15.35 4.39 18.48
CA TYR A 248 -14.49 4.30 19.64
C TYR A 248 -14.40 5.66 20.30
N ARG A 249 -15.49 6.03 21.01
CA ARG A 249 -15.57 7.28 21.77
C ARG A 249 -14.43 7.32 22.79
N THR A 250 -13.40 8.08 22.46
CA THR A 250 -12.23 8.20 23.34
C THR A 250 -12.64 8.98 24.59
N PRO A 251 -12.44 8.43 25.80
CA PRO A 251 -12.80 9.11 27.03
C PRO A 251 -12.11 10.47 27.15
N ALA A 252 -12.84 11.54 27.50
CA ALA A 252 -12.29 12.90 27.53
C ALA A 252 -11.31 13.16 28.68
N ASP A 253 -11.32 12.28 29.69
CA ASP A 253 -10.51 12.30 30.90
C ASP A 253 -9.13 11.66 30.73
N VAL A 254 -8.94 10.86 29.68
CA VAL A 254 -7.62 10.33 29.31
C VAL A 254 -6.85 11.49 28.68
N THR A 255 -5.78 11.96 29.28
CA THR A 255 -4.92 12.98 28.68
C THR A 255 -3.49 12.48 28.67
N VAL A 256 -2.79 12.65 27.54
CA VAL A 256 -1.38 12.28 27.44
C VAL A 256 -0.54 13.52 27.66
N ASP A 257 0.41 13.41 28.57
CA ASP A 257 1.37 14.47 28.82
C ASP A 257 2.32 14.64 27.62
N HIS A 258 2.57 15.88 27.22
CA HIS A 258 3.31 16.20 26.00
C HIS A 258 4.77 15.73 26.05
N ASP A 259 5.31 15.52 27.25
CA ASP A 259 6.71 15.17 27.51
C ASP A 259 7.07 13.75 27.04
N VAL A 260 6.11 12.82 27.00
CA VAL A 260 6.35 11.42 26.57
C VAL A 260 6.84 11.34 25.12
N ILE A 261 6.40 12.28 24.27
CA ILE A 261 6.78 12.32 22.85
C ILE A 261 8.17 12.96 22.67
N VAL A 262 8.69 13.68 23.67
CA VAL A 262 9.99 14.35 23.63
C VAL A 262 11.14 13.35 23.87
N GLU A 263 10.93 12.35 24.73
CA GLU A 263 11.94 11.32 25.04
C GLU A 263 12.32 10.46 23.82
N GLU A 264 11.41 10.27 22.86
CA GLU A 264 11.68 9.49 21.63
C GLU A 264 12.44 10.27 20.53
N LYS A 265 12.62 11.59 20.65
CA LYS A 265 13.31 12.40 19.63
C LYS A 265 14.84 12.23 19.61
N VAL A 266 15.41 11.61 20.64
CA VAL A 266 16.86 11.35 20.78
C VAL A 266 17.30 10.12 19.99
#